data_AF-A0A382CH27-F1
#
_entry.id   AF-A0A382CH27-F1
#
_cell.length_a   1.000
_cell.length_b   1.000
_cell.length_c   1.000
_cell.angle_alpha   90.00
_cell.angle_beta   90.00
_cell.angle_gamma   90.00
#
_symmetry.space_group_name_H-M   'P 1'
#
loop_
_entity.id
_entity.type
_entity.pdbx_description
1 polymer ?
#
loop_
_entity_poly.entity_id
_entity_poly.type
_entity_poly.pdbx_seq_one_letter_code
_entity_poly.pdbx_strand_id
1 'polypeptide(L)'
;VPFDSGGLLVIGAWMNGLEPNIEALAVQLKTVEGGTLALSLEEVHWLGGIDGPLLVNARIPEVDTGDYRLRVDFGNGFEATFAPVKVAH
;
A
#
# COMPACT_ATOMS: atom_id res chain seq x y z
N VAL A 1 10.60 2.93 -10.36
CA VAL A 1 11.58 3.15 -9.28
C VAL A 1 11.52 1.93 -8.39
N PRO A 2 12.64 1.24 -8.13
CA PRO A 2 12.65 0.13 -7.18
C PRO A 2 12.50 0.66 -5.74
N PHE A 3 11.84 -0.10 -4.88
CA PHE A 3 11.79 0.16 -3.45
C PHE A 3 12.73 -0.78 -2.72
N ASP A 4 13.28 -0.33 -1.60
CA ASP A 4 14.18 -1.14 -0.80
C ASP A 4 13.40 -2.14 0.05
N SER A 5 13.90 -3.38 0.13
CA SER A 5 13.48 -4.37 1.12
C SER A 5 13.66 -3.79 2.52
N GLY A 6 12.68 -3.97 3.41
CA GLY A 6 12.67 -3.33 4.73
C GLY A 6 12.42 -1.80 4.71
N GLY A 7 12.37 -1.20 3.51
CA GLY A 7 12.23 0.23 3.28
C GLY A 7 10.79 0.75 3.39
N LEU A 8 10.66 2.07 3.28
CA LEU A 8 9.38 2.76 3.36
C LEU A 8 8.76 2.92 1.97
N LEU A 9 7.48 2.57 1.87
CA LEU A 9 6.61 2.84 0.73
C LEU A 9 5.58 3.90 1.13
N VAL A 10 5.50 4.98 0.34
CA VAL A 10 4.48 6.02 0.51
C VAL A 10 3.45 5.87 -0.60
N ILE A 11 2.18 5.72 -0.23
CA ILE A 11 1.06 5.59 -1.16
C ILE A 11 0.16 6.81 -0.99
N GLY A 12 -0.14 7.49 -2.09
CA GLY A 12 -1.14 8.55 -2.13
C GLY A 12 -2.36 8.11 -2.93
N ALA A 13 -3.54 8.14 -2.31
CA ALA A 13 -4.80 7.74 -2.92
C ALA A 13 -5.83 8.88 -2.89
N TRP A 14 -6.28 9.31 -4.08
CA TRP A 14 -7.44 10.21 -4.20
C TRP A 14 -8.72 9.38 -4.16
N MET A 15 -9.54 9.62 -3.15
CA MET A 15 -10.64 8.74 -2.82
C MET A 15 -12.02 9.31 -3.21
N ASN A 16 -12.07 10.52 -3.81
CA ASN A 16 -13.29 11.18 -4.30
C ASN A 16 -14.48 11.10 -3.31
N GLY A 17 -14.24 11.40 -2.03
CA GLY A 17 -15.28 11.36 -0.99
C GLY A 17 -15.61 9.98 -0.42
N LEU A 18 -14.84 8.93 -0.77
CA LEU A 18 -14.89 7.65 -0.05
C LEU A 18 -14.09 7.78 1.26
N GLU A 19 -14.73 7.44 2.37
CA GLU A 19 -14.04 7.22 3.65
C GLU A 19 -13.64 5.74 3.76
N PRO A 20 -12.35 5.43 3.93
CA PRO A 20 -11.90 4.08 4.24
C PRO A 20 -12.25 3.74 5.68
N ASN A 21 -12.39 2.45 5.97
CA ASN A 21 -12.31 1.99 7.34
C ASN A 21 -10.83 1.87 7.72
N ILE A 22 -10.29 2.89 8.38
CA ILE A 22 -8.88 2.96 8.76
C ILE A 22 -8.45 1.76 9.62
N GLU A 23 -9.34 1.25 10.48
CA GLU A 23 -9.06 0.09 11.33
C GLU A 23 -8.91 -1.22 10.54
N ALA A 24 -9.51 -1.28 9.34
CA ALA A 24 -9.47 -2.43 8.45
C ALA A 24 -8.64 -2.16 7.17
N LEU A 25 -7.97 -1.01 7.08
CA LEU A 25 -7.09 -0.68 5.97
C LEU A 25 -5.90 -1.65 5.94
N ALA A 26 -5.62 -2.21 4.77
CA ALA A 26 -4.50 -3.10 4.57
C ALA A 26 -3.76 -2.79 3.28
N VAL A 27 -2.43 -2.85 3.33
CA VAL A 27 -1.55 -2.74 2.17
C VAL A 27 -0.80 -4.06 2.04
N GLN A 28 -0.74 -4.61 0.84
CA GLN A 28 -0.18 -5.93 0.57
C GLN A 28 0.66 -5.92 -0.71
N LEU A 29 1.75 -6.69 -0.71
CA LEU A 29 2.45 -7.09 -1.93
C LEU A 29 1.98 -8.48 -2.34
N LYS A 30 1.61 -8.65 -3.59
CA LYS A 30 1.27 -9.92 -4.21
C LYS A 30 2.44 -10.42 -5.04
N THR A 31 2.91 -11.63 -4.77
CA THR A 31 3.97 -12.29 -5.53
C THR A 31 3.44 -12.80 -6.87
N VAL A 32 4.34 -13.07 -7.81
CA VAL A 32 3.99 -13.68 -9.10
C VAL A 32 3.32 -15.06 -8.96
N GLU A 33 3.64 -15.79 -7.88
CA GLU A 33 3.07 -17.09 -7.53
C GLU A 33 1.67 -16.96 -6.88
N GLY A 34 1.21 -15.74 -6.63
CA GLY A 34 -0.11 -15.45 -6.07
C GLY A 34 -0.14 -15.34 -4.54
N GLY A 35 0.99 -15.52 -3.86
CA GLY A 35 1.12 -15.27 -2.42
C GLY A 35 0.96 -13.79 -2.09
N THR A 36 0.53 -13.48 -0.87
CA THR A 36 0.38 -12.09 -0.39
C THR A 36 1.19 -11.87 0.86
N LEU A 37 1.89 -10.74 0.91
CA LEU A 37 2.70 -10.27 2.03
C LEU A 37 2.10 -8.97 2.52
N ALA A 38 1.70 -8.91 3.79
CA ALA A 38 1.16 -7.69 4.38
C ALA A 38 2.30 -6.71 4.69
N LEU A 39 2.06 -5.43 4.42
CA LEU A 39 2.95 -4.35 4.82
C LEU A 39 2.52 -3.81 6.18
N SER A 40 3.50 -3.38 6.97
CA SER A 40 3.24 -2.75 8.25
C SER A 40 2.87 -1.28 8.02
N LEU A 41 1.65 -0.89 8.34
CA LEU A 41 1.22 0.51 8.27
C LEU A 41 1.85 1.29 9.43
N GLU A 42 2.63 2.32 9.09
CA GLU A 42 3.28 3.18 10.09
C GLU A 42 2.47 4.44 10.35
N GLU A 43 1.88 5.01 9.30
CA GLU A 43 1.11 6.23 9.39
C GLU A 43 0.03 6.28 8.30
N VAL A 44 -1.15 6.78 8.68
CA VAL A 44 -2.27 6.99 7.76
C VAL A 44 -2.90 8.33 8.08
N HIS A 45 -2.91 9.26 7.12
CA HIS A 45 -3.50 10.57 7.33
C HIS A 45 -3.99 11.19 6.02
N TRP A 46 -4.91 12.15 6.14
CA TRP A 46 -5.38 12.94 5.01
C TRP A 46 -4.54 14.20 4.82
N LEU A 47 -4.02 14.43 3.62
CA LEU A 47 -3.39 15.71 3.27
C LEU A 47 -4.44 16.71 2.80
N GLY A 48 -4.77 17.70 3.63
CA GLY A 48 -5.77 18.72 3.29
C GLY A 48 -7.21 18.33 3.63
N GLY A 49 -7.39 17.34 4.52
CA GLY A 49 -8.71 16.84 4.92
C GLY A 49 -9.30 15.82 3.94
N ILE A 50 -10.58 15.48 4.12
CA ILE A 50 -11.26 14.41 3.38
C ILE A 50 -11.32 14.61 1.85
N ASP A 51 -11.23 15.86 1.40
CA ASP A 51 -11.21 16.20 -0.03
C ASP A 51 -9.82 16.04 -0.66
N GLY A 52 -8.78 15.87 0.15
CA GLY A 52 -7.41 15.64 -0.31
C GLY A 52 -7.05 14.15 -0.42
N PRO A 53 -5.82 13.82 -0.81
CA PRO A 53 -5.40 12.43 -0.88
C PRO A 53 -5.18 11.84 0.53
N LEU A 54 -5.55 10.57 0.68
CA LEU A 54 -5.11 9.75 1.80
C LEU A 54 -3.65 9.36 1.55
N LEU A 55 -2.77 9.69 2.48
CA LEU A 55 -1.41 9.19 2.51
C LEU A 55 -1.30 8.00 3.46
N VAL A 56 -0.64 6.96 2.97
CA VAL A 56 -0.33 5.75 3.72
C VAL A 56 1.17 5.51 3.65
N ASN A 57 1.83 5.58 4.80
CA ASN A 57 3.21 5.18 4.98
C ASN A 57 3.22 3.73 5.43
N ALA A 58 3.83 2.86 4.63
CA ALA A 58 3.84 1.43 4.88
C ALA A 58 5.26 0.87 4.71
N ARG A 59 5.71 0.06 5.66
CA ARG A 59 7.02 -0.60 5.58
C ARG A 59 6.93 -1.91 4.81
N ILE A 60 7.79 -2.05 3.81
CA ILE A 60 7.96 -3.28 3.04
C ILE A 60 8.63 -4.32 3.96
N PRO A 61 8.10 -5.55 4.08
CA PRO A 61 8.79 -6.61 4.81
C PRO A 61 10.13 -6.96 4.15
N GLU A 62 11.01 -7.66 4.86
CA GLU A 62 12.22 -8.18 4.23
C GLU A 62 11.85 -9.25 3.19
N VAL A 63 12.13 -8.98 1.91
CA VAL A 63 11.74 -9.82 0.77
C VAL A 63 12.82 -9.84 -0.29
N ASP A 64 12.84 -10.91 -1.08
CA ASP A 64 13.77 -11.04 -2.19
C ASP A 64 13.57 -9.96 -3.26
N THR A 65 14.64 -9.67 -4.01
CA THR A 65 14.54 -8.80 -5.18
C THR A 65 13.62 -9.42 -6.23
N GLY A 66 12.62 -8.67 -6.68
CA GLY A 66 11.64 -9.20 -7.63
C GLY A 66 10.53 -8.23 -8.01
N ASP A 67 9.63 -8.71 -8.87
CA ASP A 67 8.43 -7.99 -9.28
C ASP A 67 7.24 -8.43 -8.41
N TYR A 68 6.60 -7.45 -7.79
CA TYR A 68 5.42 -7.62 -6.95
C TYR A 68 4.28 -6.78 -7.51
N ARG A 69 3.04 -7.05 -7.08
CA ARG A 69 1.90 -6.15 -7.32
C ARG A 69 1.42 -5.60 -6.00
N LEU A 70 1.26 -4.29 -5.92
CA LEU A 70 0.72 -3.65 -4.73
C LEU A 70 -0.81 -3.76 -4.75
N ARG A 71 -1.40 -4.17 -3.63
CA ARG A 71 -2.83 -4.17 -3.38
C ARG A 71 -3.11 -3.33 -2.14
N VAL A 72 -4.13 -2.49 -2.21
CA VAL A 72 -4.65 -1.73 -1.08
C VAL A 72 -6.12 -2.12 -0.91
N ASP A 73 -6.46 -2.58 0.28
CA ASP A 73 -7.83 -2.84 0.73
C ASP A 73 -8.21 -1.72 1.70
N PHE A 74 -9.25 -0.96 1.36
CA PHE A 74 -9.68 0.21 2.13
C PHE A 74 -10.60 -0.15 3.32
N GLY A 75 -10.83 -1.43 3.57
CA GLY A 75 -11.58 -1.92 4.74
C GLY A 75 -13.09 -1.68 4.67
N ASN A 76 -13.57 -1.08 3.57
CA ASN A 76 -14.97 -0.76 3.28
C ASN A 76 -15.50 -1.56 2.06
N GLY A 77 -14.79 -2.63 1.69
CA GLY A 77 -15.12 -3.48 0.53
C GLY A 77 -14.56 -2.97 -0.80
N PHE A 78 -13.87 -1.83 -0.81
CA PHE A 78 -13.14 -1.36 -1.98
C PHE A 78 -11.69 -1.81 -1.95
N GLU A 79 -11.19 -2.27 -3.09
CA GLU A 79 -9.79 -2.60 -3.29
C GLU A 79 -9.23 -1.94 -4.54
N ALA A 80 -7.95 -1.59 -4.48
CA ALA A 80 -7.19 -1.12 -5.63
C ALA A 80 -5.94 -2.00 -5.79
N THR A 81 -5.76 -2.55 -6.99
CA THR A 81 -4.51 -3.21 -7.38
C THR A 81 -3.73 -2.28 -8.28
N PHE A 82 -2.51 -1.94 -7.87
CA PHE A 82 -1.64 -1.01 -8.57
C PHE A 82 -0.60 -1.76 -9.42
N ALA A 83 0.12 -0.98 -10.21
CA ALA A 83 1.16 -1.40 -11.14
C ALA A 83 2.26 -2.25 -10.48
N PRO A 84 3.08 -2.96 -11.29
CA PRO A 84 4.21 -3.73 -10.77
C PRO A 84 5.15 -2.85 -9.95
N VAL A 85 5.50 -3.33 -8.76
CA VAL A 85 6.45 -2.74 -7.84
C VAL A 85 7.70 -3.62 -7.85
N LYS A 86 8.84 -3.03 -8.21
CA LYS A 86 10.13 -3.73 -8.13
C LYS A 86 10.71 -3.50 -6.74
N VAL A 87 11.05 -4.57 -6.03
CA VAL A 87 11.75 -4.49 -4.73
C VAL A 87 13.22 -4.91 -4.93
N ALA A 88 14.16 -4.23 -4.28
CA ALA A 88 15.60 -4.48 -4.32
C ALA A 88 16.20 -4.54 -2.90
N HIS A 89 17.37 -5.15 -2.74
CA HIS A 89 18.14 -5.14 -1.48
C HIS A 89 19.16 -4.00 -1.43
#